data_AF-A0A5N5KEG0-F1
#
_entry.id   AF-A0A5N5KEG0-F1
#
_cell.length_a   1.000
_cell.length_b   1.000
_cell.length_c   1.000
_cell.angle_alpha   90.00
_cell.angle_beta   90.00
_cell.angle_gamma   90.00
#
_symmetry.space_group_name_H-M   'P 1'
#
loop_
_entity.id
_entity.type
_entity.pdbx_description
1 polymer ?
#
loop_
_entity_poly.entity_id
_entity_poly.type
_entity_poly.pdbx_seq_one_letter_code
_entity_poly.pdbx_strand_id
1 'polypeptide(L)'
;MCVFYSERKMFLLTYTLMFICAVVYECHAEQKLRCSYNSKNKGLQRIWCKKDENNQNCCSGFSFNSGENELGSGSLSVQEDDQGFNVSVNSLPQGAGVYWCGLKNGSGTIIKLAEIELHSESAQSPMDLVWSIMRWLLFILLMLSVISTHMCCSRRKAKE
;
A
#
# COMPACT_ATOMS: atom_id res chain seq x y z
N MET A 1 -28.86 -6.75 -40.71
CA MET A 1 -28.53 -7.56 -39.51
C MET A 1 -27.12 -7.29 -38.95
N CYS A 2 -26.53 -6.10 -39.18
CA CYS A 2 -25.14 -5.79 -38.76
C CYS A 2 -25.00 -4.80 -37.60
N VAL A 3 -26.09 -4.12 -37.19
CA VAL A 3 -26.04 -3.12 -36.10
C VAL A 3 -25.97 -3.80 -34.72
N PHE A 4 -26.63 -4.95 -34.54
CA PHE A 4 -26.62 -5.72 -33.28
C PHE A 4 -25.31 -6.47 -32.98
N TYR A 5 -24.47 -6.70 -33.99
CA TYR A 5 -23.17 -7.37 -33.83
C TYR A 5 -22.07 -6.40 -33.40
N SER A 6 -22.20 -5.12 -33.79
CA SER A 6 -21.26 -4.05 -33.47
C SER A 6 -21.38 -3.62 -32.00
N GLU A 7 -22.59 -3.50 -31.46
CA GLU A 7 -22.79 -3.10 -30.06
C GLU A 7 -22.36 -4.19 -29.07
N ARG A 8 -22.65 -5.48 -29.32
CA ARG A 8 -22.22 -6.57 -28.43
C ARG A 8 -20.71 -6.66 -28.27
N LYS A 9 -19.95 -6.42 -29.35
CA LYS A 9 -18.48 -6.36 -29.29
C LYS A 9 -18.00 -5.17 -28.48
N MET A 10 -18.66 -4.02 -28.61
CA MET A 10 -18.32 -2.81 -27.86
C MET A 10 -18.60 -2.97 -26.36
N PHE A 11 -19.73 -3.59 -25.97
CA PHE A 11 -20.05 -3.91 -24.58
C PHE A 11 -19.12 -4.95 -23.97
N LEU A 12 -18.71 -5.98 -24.73
CA LEU A 12 -17.72 -6.95 -24.28
C LEU A 12 -16.34 -6.32 -24.07
N LEU A 13 -15.94 -5.40 -24.97
CA LEU A 13 -14.65 -4.73 -24.89
C LEU A 13 -14.57 -3.79 -23.67
N THR A 14 -15.61 -2.99 -23.44
CA THR A 14 -15.68 -2.08 -22.28
C THR A 14 -15.75 -2.84 -20.97
N TYR A 15 -16.47 -3.97 -20.92
CA TYR A 15 -16.45 -4.86 -19.76
C TYR A 15 -15.05 -5.44 -19.52
N THR A 16 -14.37 -5.93 -20.56
CA THR A 16 -13.00 -6.45 -20.41
C THR A 16 -12.01 -5.37 -19.97
N LEU A 17 -12.15 -4.14 -20.46
CA LEU A 17 -11.32 -3.00 -20.04
C LEU A 17 -11.58 -2.62 -18.58
N MET A 18 -12.85 -2.55 -18.16
CA MET A 18 -13.20 -2.34 -16.74
C MET A 18 -12.67 -3.48 -15.85
N PHE A 19 -12.74 -4.73 -16.32
CA PHE A 19 -12.16 -5.88 -15.63
C PHE A 19 -10.64 -5.74 -15.49
N ILE A 20 -9.91 -5.38 -16.55
CA ILE A 20 -8.45 -5.19 -16.50
C ILE A 20 -8.10 -4.06 -15.52
N CYS A 21 -8.82 -2.93 -15.55
CA CYS A 21 -8.61 -1.83 -14.59
C CYS A 21 -8.87 -2.26 -13.13
N ALA A 22 -9.88 -3.10 -12.89
CA ALA A 22 -10.20 -3.60 -11.55
C ALA A 22 -9.29 -4.76 -11.08
N VAL A 23 -8.55 -5.41 -11.98
CA VAL A 23 -7.56 -6.44 -11.64
C VAL A 23 -6.19 -5.82 -11.35
N VAL A 24 -5.84 -4.73 -12.03
CA VAL A 24 -4.47 -4.17 -12.04
C VAL A 24 -4.28 -3.03 -11.04
N TYR A 25 -5.28 -2.68 -10.24
CA TYR A 25 -5.08 -1.68 -9.18
C TYR A 25 -4.33 -2.32 -7.98
N GLU A 26 -3.03 -2.53 -8.13
CA GLU A 26 -2.15 -2.66 -6.96
C GLU A 26 -1.86 -1.25 -6.44
N CYS A 27 -2.65 -0.83 -5.45
CA CYS A 27 -2.32 0.36 -4.66
C CYS A 27 -1.13 0.01 -3.75
N HIS A 28 0.10 0.07 -4.27
CA HIS A 28 1.28 0.14 -3.42
C HIS A 28 1.24 1.48 -2.68
N ALA A 29 0.71 1.47 -1.46
CA ALA A 29 0.77 2.64 -0.60
C ALA A 29 2.22 2.82 -0.14
N GLU A 30 2.88 3.88 -0.61
CA GLU A 30 4.20 4.26 -0.12
C GLU A 30 4.12 4.55 1.39
N GLN A 31 4.82 3.76 2.19
CA GLN A 31 4.83 3.91 3.64
C GLN A 31 5.82 5.01 4.02
N LYS A 32 5.31 6.18 4.42
CA LYS A 32 6.10 7.38 4.72
C LYS A 32 5.81 7.91 6.12
N LEU A 33 6.86 8.25 6.87
CA LEU A 33 6.75 8.88 8.20
C LEU A 33 7.39 10.27 8.21
N ARG A 34 6.61 11.29 8.58
CA ARG A 34 7.09 12.65 8.80
C ARG A 34 7.51 12.85 10.26
N CYS A 35 8.72 13.35 10.45
CA CYS A 35 9.34 13.60 11.73
C CYS A 35 9.63 15.09 11.87
N SER A 36 8.64 15.84 12.36
CA SER A 36 8.73 17.30 12.46
C SER A 36 9.51 17.72 13.70
N TYR A 37 10.39 18.71 13.55
CA TYR A 37 11.17 19.27 14.66
C TYR A 37 11.28 20.78 14.54
N ASN A 38 11.66 21.44 15.65
CA ASN A 38 11.98 22.87 15.65
C ASN A 38 13.38 23.09 15.06
N SER A 39 13.60 24.18 14.31
CA SER A 39 14.88 24.52 13.67
C SER A 39 16.07 24.55 14.63
N LYS A 40 15.85 24.82 15.92
CA LYS A 40 16.88 24.71 16.99
C LYS A 40 17.51 23.32 17.07
N ASN A 41 16.79 22.30 16.65
CA ASN A 41 17.18 20.90 16.72
C ASN A 41 17.73 20.35 15.40
N LYS A 42 17.92 21.20 14.38
CA LYS A 42 18.41 20.79 13.06
C LYS A 42 19.80 20.13 13.10
N GLY A 43 20.63 20.52 14.05
CA GLY A 43 21.96 19.94 14.28
C GLY A 43 21.97 18.62 15.04
N LEU A 44 20.82 18.14 15.54
CA LEU A 44 20.76 16.89 16.30
C LEU A 44 20.82 15.68 15.37
N GLN A 45 21.32 14.56 15.90
CA GLN A 45 21.37 13.30 15.17
C GLN A 45 19.95 12.74 15.02
N ARG A 46 19.60 12.25 13.84
CA ARG A 46 18.29 11.66 13.55
C ARG A 46 18.32 10.18 13.88
N ILE A 47 17.18 9.67 14.34
CA ILE A 47 16.99 8.28 14.72
C ILE A 47 15.80 7.74 13.95
N TRP A 48 15.97 6.55 13.39
CA TRP A 48 14.89 5.71 12.87
C TRP A 48 14.99 4.36 13.54
N CYS A 49 13.93 3.91 14.22
CA CYS A 49 14.00 2.72 15.05
C CYS A 49 12.74 1.87 14.99
N LYS A 50 12.92 0.54 14.93
CA LYS A 50 11.87 -0.43 15.20
C LYS A 50 11.77 -0.66 16.71
N LYS A 51 10.58 -0.55 17.27
CA LYS A 51 10.31 -0.88 18.67
C LYS A 51 10.52 -2.38 18.89
N ASP A 52 11.18 -2.74 19.99
CA ASP A 52 11.35 -4.13 20.38
C ASP A 52 10.03 -4.71 20.93
N GLU A 53 9.72 -5.97 20.58
CA GLU A 53 8.49 -6.66 20.99
C GLU A 53 8.49 -7.01 22.48
N ASN A 54 9.67 -7.31 23.04
CA ASN A 54 9.83 -7.76 24.43
C ASN A 54 10.15 -6.61 25.38
N ASN A 55 10.72 -5.51 24.88
CA ASN A 55 11.08 -4.35 25.68
C ASN A 55 10.66 -3.03 25.02
N GLN A 56 9.59 -2.43 25.53
CA GLN A 56 9.05 -1.17 25.00
C GLN A 56 10.02 0.01 25.07
N ASN A 57 11.04 -0.06 25.92
CA ASN A 57 12.07 0.97 26.07
C ASN A 57 13.29 0.73 25.15
N CYS A 58 13.35 -0.40 24.46
CA CYS A 58 14.41 -0.75 23.53
C CYS A 58 13.93 -0.62 22.09
N CYS A 59 14.88 -0.38 21.19
CA CYS A 59 14.61 -0.31 19.77
C CYS A 59 15.87 -0.67 18.98
N SER A 60 15.69 -1.16 17.75
CA SER A 60 16.78 -1.45 16.82
C SER A 60 16.61 -0.66 15.53
N GLY A 61 17.67 -0.02 15.04
CA GLY A 61 17.58 0.81 13.85
C GLY A 61 18.83 1.62 13.56
N PHE A 62 18.64 2.77 12.93
CA PHE A 62 19.71 3.60 12.40
C PHE A 62 19.75 4.96 13.08
N SER A 63 20.96 5.46 13.28
CA SER A 63 21.23 6.83 13.68
C SER A 63 22.05 7.52 12.60
N PHE A 64 21.61 8.68 12.14
CA PHE A 64 22.16 9.33 10.95
C PHE A 64 22.20 10.85 11.10
N ASN A 65 23.09 11.50 10.36
CA ASN A 65 23.25 12.95 10.37
C ASN A 65 22.37 13.62 9.30
N SER A 66 22.29 14.95 9.35
CA SER A 66 21.60 15.74 8.33
C SER A 66 22.29 15.55 6.98
N GLY A 67 21.50 15.49 5.91
CA GLY A 67 21.99 15.34 4.53
C GLY A 67 22.21 13.89 4.07
N GLU A 68 21.96 12.89 4.92
CA GLU A 68 21.85 11.50 4.47
C GLU A 68 20.50 11.28 3.79
N ASN A 69 20.53 10.78 2.55
CA ASN A 69 19.34 10.57 1.74
C ASN A 69 18.88 9.09 1.69
N GLU A 70 19.73 8.17 2.12
CA GLU A 70 19.46 6.73 2.06
C GLU A 70 20.06 6.00 3.27
N LEU A 71 19.34 5.02 3.79
CA LEU A 71 19.80 4.18 4.90
C LEU A 71 19.53 2.70 4.62
N GLY A 72 20.27 1.82 5.31
CA GLY A 72 20.07 0.38 5.23
C GLY A 72 20.22 -0.14 3.80
N SER A 73 21.23 0.34 3.07
CA SER A 73 21.50 -0.03 1.67
C SER A 73 20.32 0.21 0.72
N GLY A 74 19.63 1.34 0.87
CA GLY A 74 18.49 1.73 0.02
C GLY A 74 17.12 1.23 0.50
N SER A 75 17.07 0.54 1.65
CA SER A 75 15.80 0.11 2.27
C SER A 75 14.94 1.29 2.72
N LEU A 76 15.58 2.43 3.02
CA LEU A 76 14.93 3.65 3.47
C LEU A 76 15.45 4.82 2.65
N SER A 77 14.55 5.69 2.19
CA SER A 77 14.87 6.98 1.60
C SER A 77 14.52 8.10 2.57
N VAL A 78 15.39 9.09 2.68
CA VAL A 78 15.22 10.23 3.57
C VAL A 78 15.19 11.51 2.77
N GLN A 79 14.18 12.33 3.08
CA GLN A 79 14.07 13.68 2.55
C GLN A 79 13.95 14.66 3.70
N GLU A 80 14.77 15.70 3.71
CA GLU A 80 14.85 16.66 4.80
C GLU A 80 14.54 18.09 4.33
N ASP A 81 13.85 18.83 5.20
CA ASP A 81 13.57 20.25 5.09
C ASP A 81 13.88 20.97 6.42
N ASP A 82 13.68 22.29 6.49
CA ASP A 82 13.97 23.10 7.69
C ASP A 82 13.07 22.81 8.90
N GLN A 83 11.94 22.13 8.68
CA GLN A 83 10.94 21.77 9.69
C GLN A 83 11.02 20.30 10.08
N GLY A 84 11.88 19.51 9.44
CA GLY A 84 12.21 18.15 9.84
C GLY A 84 12.53 17.22 8.68
N PHE A 85 12.41 15.92 8.92
CA PHE A 85 12.69 14.90 7.91
C PHE A 85 11.50 13.97 7.66
N ASN A 86 11.52 13.35 6.50
CA ASN A 86 10.61 12.34 5.99
C ASN A 86 11.40 11.07 5.76
N VAL A 87 10.89 9.94 6.25
CA VAL A 87 11.44 8.62 5.95
C VAL A 87 10.42 7.87 5.11
N SER A 88 10.78 7.58 3.86
CA SER A 88 10.04 6.67 2.98
C SER A 88 10.63 5.27 3.09
N VAL A 89 9.78 4.28 3.31
CA VAL A 89 10.17 2.89 3.52
C VAL A 89 10.00 2.11 2.23
N ASN A 90 11.12 1.73 1.62
CA ASN A 90 11.13 0.93 0.40
C ASN A 90 11.05 -0.56 0.71
N SER A 91 11.69 -0.99 1.81
CA SER A 91 11.63 -2.37 2.29
C SER A 91 11.79 -2.45 3.80
N LEU A 92 11.22 -3.50 4.39
CA LEU A 92 11.23 -3.76 5.83
C LEU A 92 12.15 -4.95 6.17
N PRO A 93 13.48 -4.76 6.23
CA PRO A 93 14.39 -5.85 6.55
C PRO A 93 14.16 -6.42 7.96
N GLN A 94 13.67 -5.60 8.89
CA GLN A 94 13.33 -6.01 10.25
C GLN A 94 11.87 -6.50 10.38
N GLY A 95 11.13 -6.59 9.26
CA GLY A 95 9.74 -7.02 9.22
C GLY A 95 8.72 -5.98 9.70
N ALA A 96 7.47 -6.41 9.78
CA ALA A 96 6.35 -5.62 10.30
C ALA A 96 6.55 -5.23 11.77
N GLY A 97 5.90 -4.15 12.19
CA GLY A 97 5.84 -3.72 13.57
C GLY A 97 5.78 -2.20 13.71
N VAL A 98 5.95 -1.73 14.94
CA VAL A 98 5.92 -0.29 15.25
C VAL A 98 7.30 0.31 15.04
N TYR A 99 7.37 1.29 14.15
CA TYR A 99 8.55 2.11 13.90
C TYR A 99 8.33 3.51 14.43
N TRP A 100 9.40 4.16 14.85
CA TRP A 100 9.35 5.55 15.25
C TRP A 100 10.62 6.27 14.85
N CYS A 101 10.49 7.58 14.76
CA CYS A 101 11.60 8.46 14.49
C CYS A 101 11.77 9.49 15.61
N GLY A 102 13.00 9.95 15.74
CA GLY A 102 13.35 10.88 16.79
C GLY A 102 14.64 11.61 16.53
N LEU A 103 15.03 12.42 17.52
CA LEU A 103 16.31 13.10 17.56
C LEU A 103 17.08 12.66 18.80
N LYS A 104 18.38 12.48 18.65
CA LYS A 104 19.29 12.20 19.77
C LYS A 104 20.11 13.46 20.05
N ASN A 105 20.07 13.91 21.30
CA ASN A 105 20.85 15.04 21.76
C ASN A 105 22.30 14.63 22.12
N GLY A 106 23.15 15.62 22.42
CA GLY A 106 24.53 15.37 22.82
C GLY A 106 24.70 14.60 24.13
N SER A 107 23.69 14.58 25.01
CA SER A 107 23.69 13.77 26.25
C SER A 107 23.20 12.34 26.03
N GLY A 108 22.86 11.96 24.79
CA GLY A 108 22.35 10.63 24.44
C GLY A 108 20.85 10.44 24.69
N THR A 109 20.13 11.47 25.13
CA THR A 109 18.67 11.44 25.29
C THR A 109 17.99 11.45 23.93
N ILE A 110 17.02 10.56 23.75
CA ILE A 110 16.24 10.44 22.52
C ILE A 110 14.89 11.14 22.71
N ILE A 111 14.56 12.03 21.79
CA ILE A 111 13.29 12.75 21.69
C ILE A 111 12.50 12.08 20.57
N LYS A 112 11.47 11.31 20.92
CA LYS A 112 10.55 10.70 19.96
C LYS A 112 9.67 11.79 19.33
N LEU A 113 9.56 11.80 18.01
CA LEU A 113 8.79 12.80 17.26
C LEU A 113 7.50 12.22 16.68
N ALA A 114 7.58 11.03 16.07
CA ALA A 114 6.45 10.36 15.45
C ALA A 114 6.62 8.84 15.46
N GLU A 115 5.52 8.12 15.31
CA GLU A 115 5.49 6.66 15.18
C GLU A 115 4.51 6.22 14.10
N ILE A 116 4.72 5.02 13.56
CA ILE A 116 3.89 4.38 12.55
C ILE A 116 3.94 2.88 12.74
N GLU A 117 2.81 2.22 12.55
CA GLU A 117 2.74 0.77 12.48
C GLU A 117 2.89 0.35 11.02
N LEU A 118 4.02 -0.29 10.70
CA LEU A 118 4.32 -0.76 9.35
C LEU A 118 3.92 -2.22 9.26
N HIS A 119 3.03 -2.51 8.32
CA HIS A 119 2.61 -3.87 8.03
C HIS A 119 3.44 -4.37 6.85
N SER A 120 3.98 -5.58 6.95
CA SER A 120 4.64 -6.21 5.81
C SER A 120 3.61 -6.47 4.72
N GLU A 121 3.93 -6.15 3.46
CA GLU A 121 3.09 -6.42 2.30
C GLU A 121 2.69 -7.92 2.19
N SER A 122 3.41 -8.81 2.86
CA SER A 122 3.10 -10.25 2.95
C SER A 122 2.01 -10.61 3.96
N ALA A 123 1.54 -9.68 4.80
CA ALA A 123 0.40 -9.92 5.67
C ALA A 123 -0.87 -9.68 4.88
N GLN A 124 -1.26 -10.67 4.08
CA GLN A 124 -2.57 -10.75 3.42
C GLN A 124 -3.63 -10.39 4.48
N SER A 125 -4.18 -9.19 4.39
CA SER A 125 -5.18 -8.79 5.36
C SER A 125 -6.41 -9.69 5.14
N PRO A 126 -7.19 -10.04 6.17
CA PRO A 126 -8.42 -10.79 5.97
C PRO A 126 -9.38 -10.09 4.99
N MET A 127 -9.26 -8.78 4.85
CA MET A 127 -10.01 -7.98 3.87
C MET A 127 -9.60 -8.27 2.41
N ASP A 128 -8.35 -8.65 2.14
CA ASP A 128 -7.92 -9.03 0.79
C ASP A 128 -8.52 -10.36 0.34
N LEU A 129 -8.64 -11.31 1.28
CA LEU A 129 -9.33 -12.58 1.03
C LEU A 129 -10.83 -12.36 0.81
N VAL A 130 -11.46 -11.53 1.65
CA VAL A 130 -12.88 -11.18 1.48
C VAL A 130 -13.11 -10.46 0.16
N TRP A 131 -12.26 -9.49 -0.20
CA TRP A 131 -12.31 -8.79 -1.48
C TRP A 131 -12.11 -9.74 -2.66
N SER A 132 -11.14 -10.65 -2.56
CA SER A 132 -10.89 -11.68 -3.56
C SER A 132 -12.11 -12.58 -3.74
N ILE A 133 -12.69 -13.11 -2.65
CA ILE A 133 -13.89 -13.97 -2.70
C ILE A 133 -15.09 -13.20 -3.27
N MET A 134 -15.33 -11.97 -2.82
CA MET A 134 -16.39 -11.11 -3.36
C MET A 134 -16.23 -10.90 -4.86
N ARG A 135 -15.00 -10.72 -5.34
CA ARG A 135 -14.68 -10.59 -6.76
C ARG A 135 -15.00 -11.86 -7.55
N TRP A 136 -14.66 -13.03 -7.02
CA TRP A 136 -14.99 -14.32 -7.65
C TRP A 136 -16.51 -14.58 -7.67
N LEU A 137 -17.23 -14.27 -6.60
CA LEU A 137 -18.69 -14.39 -6.55
C LEU A 137 -19.37 -13.48 -7.57
N LEU A 138 -18.93 -12.22 -7.68
CA LEU A 138 -19.42 -11.28 -8.69
C LEU A 138 -19.17 -11.82 -10.11
N PHE A 139 -18.00 -12.41 -10.36
CA PHE A 139 -17.67 -13.01 -11.65
C PHE A 139 -18.60 -14.18 -12.02
N ILE A 140 -18.86 -15.08 -11.07
CA ILE A 140 -19.78 -16.22 -11.29
C ILE A 140 -21.20 -15.72 -11.58
N LEU A 141 -21.69 -14.73 -10.82
CA LEU A 141 -23.02 -14.12 -11.04
C LEU A 141 -23.15 -13.47 -12.42
N LEU A 142 -22.11 -12.76 -12.87
CA LEU A 142 -22.09 -12.16 -14.21
C LEU A 142 -22.13 -13.22 -15.31
N MET A 143 -21.33 -14.28 -15.20
CA MET A 143 -21.35 -15.39 -16.17
C MET A 143 -22.73 -16.08 -16.25
N LEU A 144 -23.37 -16.31 -15.10
CA LEU A 144 -24.72 -16.89 -15.04
C LEU A 144 -25.77 -16.00 -15.71
N SER A 145 -25.65 -14.67 -15.57
CA SER A 145 -26.58 -13.72 -16.22
C SER A 145 -26.45 -13.73 -17.76
N VAL A 146 -25.23 -13.86 -18.28
CA VAL A 146 -24.97 -13.96 -19.73
C VAL A 146 -25.52 -15.28 -20.28
N ILE A 147 -25.29 -16.40 -19.58
CA ILE A 147 -25.83 -17.71 -20.00
C ILE A 147 -27.36 -17.66 -19.99
N SER A 148 -27.97 -17.11 -18.94
CA SER A 148 -29.43 -16.99 -18.81
C SER A 148 -30.03 -16.14 -19.92
N THR A 149 -29.42 -15.00 -20.25
CA THR A 149 -29.89 -14.14 -21.36
C THR A 149 -29.72 -14.83 -22.73
N HIS A 150 -28.63 -15.57 -22.94
CA HIS A 150 -28.43 -16.36 -24.16
C HIS A 150 -29.48 -17.47 -24.31
N MET A 151 -29.76 -18.21 -23.22
CA MET A 151 -30.78 -19.26 -23.21
C MET A 151 -32.18 -18.71 -23.44
N CYS A 152 -32.51 -17.56 -22.83
CA CYS A 152 -33.78 -16.87 -23.07
C CYS A 152 -33.90 -16.38 -24.52
N CYS A 153 -32.84 -15.83 -25.10
CA CYS A 153 -32.84 -15.40 -26.51
C CYS A 153 -32.95 -16.59 -27.47
N SER A 154 -32.24 -17.69 -27.21
CA SER A 154 -32.27 -18.92 -28.01
C SER A 154 -33.66 -19.56 -28.00
N ARG A 155 -34.29 -19.65 -26.81
CA ARG A 155 -35.67 -20.18 -26.68
C ARG A 155 -36.73 -19.33 -27.38
N ARG A 156 -36.56 -18.00 -27.45
CA ARG A 156 -37.49 -17.12 -28.19
C ARG A 156 -37.41 -17.35 -29.69
N LYS A 157 -36.21 -17.52 -30.25
CA LYS A 157 -36.00 -17.83 -31.67
C LYS A 157 -36.52 -19.20 -32.11
N ALA A 158 -36.66 -20.16 -31.18
CA ALA A 158 -37.20 -21.49 -31.49
C ALA A 158 -38.74 -21.55 -31.48
N LYS A 159 -39.42 -20.45 -31.10
CA LYS A 159 -40.89 -20.34 -31.07
C LYS A 159 -41.47 -19.46 -32.19
N GLU A 160 -40.62 -18.80 -32.97
CA GLU A 160 -40.96 -18.08 -34.21
C GLU A 160 -40.67 -18.98 -35.41
#